data_AF-A0A243B528-F1
#
_entry.id   AF-A0A243B528-F1
#
_cell.length_a   1.000
_cell.length_b   1.000
_cell.length_c   1.000
_cell.angle_alpha   90.00
_cell.angle_beta   90.00
_cell.angle_gamma   90.00
#
_symmetry.space_group_name_H-M   'P 1'
#
loop_
_entity.id
_entity.type
_entity.pdbx_description
1 polymer ?
#
loop_
_entity_poly.entity_id
_entity_poly.type
_entity_poly.pdbx_seq_one_letter_code
_entity_poly.pdbx_strand_id
1 'polypeptide(L)'
;MYWQPQTNPNYTNYSHPYEYPYEFAYDTDFRQTLTGRWQCDDGGLYHIHQPSGTSEVFWLGLSDGGLGTTFTNIFVGDIRPGGIIVGRWGDIPIGNVMQHGILRLQVENNGRQLRALQKTGGFGGSIWTKQ
;
A
#
# COMPACT_ATOMS: atom_id res chain seq x y z
N MET A 1 34.85 -0.14 -16.95
CA MET A 1 34.18 -1.15 -16.10
C MET A 1 32.71 -1.12 -16.47
N TYR A 2 32.22 -2.14 -17.18
CA TYR A 2 30.83 -2.19 -17.65
C TYR A 2 29.95 -2.83 -16.57
N TRP A 3 28.79 -2.22 -16.31
CA TRP A 3 27.79 -2.76 -15.40
C TRP A 3 27.04 -3.91 -16.10
N GLN A 4 27.05 -5.10 -15.52
CA GLN A 4 26.26 -6.23 -15.99
C GLN A 4 25.01 -6.37 -15.11
N PRO A 5 23.80 -6.50 -15.68
CA PRO A 5 22.61 -6.82 -14.91
C PRO A 5 22.78 -8.21 -14.27
N GLN A 6 22.78 -8.24 -12.95
CA GLN A 6 22.72 -9.50 -12.22
C GLN A 6 21.27 -9.99 -12.23
N THR A 7 20.89 -10.79 -13.23
CA THR A 7 19.64 -11.56 -13.17
C THR A 7 19.84 -12.66 -12.14
N ASN A 8 19.45 -12.42 -10.90
CA ASN A 8 19.53 -13.44 -9.86
C ASN A 8 18.32 -14.39 -10.01
N PRO A 9 18.50 -15.65 -10.46
CA PRO A 9 17.38 -16.55 -10.76
C PRO A 9 16.79 -17.23 -9.52
N ASN A 10 17.29 -16.91 -8.31
CA ASN A 10 16.98 -17.69 -7.10
C ASN A 10 16.56 -16.77 -5.96
N TYR A 11 15.28 -16.39 -5.93
CA TYR A 11 14.56 -16.29 -4.66
C TYR A 11 13.98 -17.67 -4.36
N THR A 12 14.86 -18.62 -4.07
CA THR A 12 14.49 -19.88 -3.45
C THR A 12 15.07 -19.86 -2.04
N ASN A 13 14.21 -20.18 -1.06
CA ASN A 13 14.47 -20.28 0.38
C ASN A 13 14.10 -19.05 1.21
N TYR A 14 12.80 -18.74 1.28
CA TYR A 14 12.19 -18.46 2.57
C TYR A 14 11.55 -19.76 3.05
N SER A 15 12.21 -20.47 3.96
CA SER A 15 11.61 -21.58 4.68
C SER A 15 10.47 -21.03 5.54
N HIS A 16 9.23 -21.31 5.14
CA HIS A 16 8.01 -20.94 5.85
C HIS A 16 7.87 -21.82 7.11
N PRO A 17 7.92 -21.27 8.35
CA PRO A 17 7.68 -22.07 9.56
C PRO A 17 6.18 -22.18 9.90
N TYR A 18 5.29 -21.75 9.00
CA TYR A 18 3.85 -21.91 9.12
C TYR A 18 3.33 -22.51 7.82
N GLU A 19 3.38 -23.84 7.71
CA GLU A 19 2.63 -24.55 6.68
C GLU A 19 1.14 -24.35 6.98
N TYR A 20 0.51 -23.40 6.29
CA TYR A 20 -0.93 -23.36 6.17
C TYR A 20 -1.33 -24.34 5.05
N PRO A 21 -2.01 -25.46 5.36
CA PRO A 21 -2.36 -26.44 4.35
C PRO A 21 -3.64 -25.97 3.67
N TYR A 22 -3.52 -25.14 2.63
CA TYR A 22 -4.59 -24.95 1.66
C TYR A 22 -4.09 -24.20 0.42
N GLU A 23 -4.60 -24.63 -0.71
CA GLU A 23 -4.28 -24.24 -2.08
C GLU A 23 -4.77 -22.82 -2.42
N PHE A 24 -4.18 -21.74 -1.88
CA PHE A 24 -4.34 -20.41 -2.52
C PHE A 24 -3.27 -20.24 -3.60
N ALA A 25 -3.35 -21.05 -4.64
CA ALA A 25 -3.00 -20.56 -5.96
C ALA A 25 -4.12 -19.60 -6.41
N TYR A 26 -4.18 -18.42 -5.79
CA TYR A 26 -4.84 -17.29 -6.42
C TYR A 26 -3.75 -16.28 -6.68
N ASP A 27 -3.36 -16.22 -7.95
CA ASP A 27 -2.96 -14.98 -8.57
C ASP A 27 -4.01 -13.92 -8.19
N THR A 28 -3.81 -13.20 -7.10
CA THR A 28 -4.51 -11.94 -6.89
C THR A 28 -4.00 -11.07 -8.02
N ASP A 29 -4.78 -10.85 -9.11
CA ASP A 29 -4.40 -10.24 -10.41
C ASP A 29 -3.95 -8.75 -10.32
N PHE A 30 -3.32 -8.38 -9.20
CA PHE A 30 -2.34 -7.32 -9.08
C PHE A 30 -0.99 -7.90 -9.44
N ARG A 31 -0.78 -8.03 -10.74
CA ARG A 31 0.45 -8.50 -11.37
C ARG A 31 1.73 -7.85 -10.84
N GLN A 32 1.60 -6.74 -10.10
CA GLN A 32 2.67 -6.07 -9.38
C GLN A 32 2.32 -5.91 -7.89
N THR A 33 3.33 -6.08 -7.04
CA THR A 33 3.28 -5.70 -5.62
C THR A 33 2.83 -4.24 -5.46
N LEU A 34 2.06 -3.96 -4.41
CA LEU A 34 1.71 -2.58 -4.05
C LEU A 34 2.86 -1.81 -3.41
N THR A 35 3.94 -2.49 -3.02
CA THR A 35 5.13 -1.84 -2.45
C THR A 35 5.69 -0.79 -3.40
N GLY A 36 5.89 0.43 -2.89
CA GLY A 36 6.46 1.54 -3.66
C GLY A 36 6.03 2.91 -3.16
N ARG A 37 6.37 3.92 -3.96
CA ARG A 37 5.96 5.31 -3.76
C ARG A 37 4.72 5.60 -4.60
N TRP A 38 3.76 6.29 -4.00
CA TRP A 38 2.46 6.55 -4.59
C TRP A 38 2.10 8.02 -4.40
N GLN A 39 1.75 8.69 -5.49
CA GLN A 39 1.22 10.04 -5.44
C GLN A 39 -0.29 9.98 -5.28
N CYS A 40 -0.85 10.74 -4.34
CA CYS A 40 -2.30 10.89 -4.20
C CYS A 40 -2.80 12.23 -4.71
N ASP A 41 -4.08 12.28 -5.08
CA ASP A 41 -4.80 13.47 -5.55
C ASP A 41 -5.09 14.50 -4.44
N ASP A 42 -4.79 14.19 -3.17
CA ASP A 42 -4.77 15.16 -2.05
C ASP A 42 -3.45 15.93 -1.93
N GLY A 43 -2.52 15.74 -2.87
CA GLY A 43 -1.18 16.33 -2.82
C GLY A 43 -0.18 15.58 -1.93
N GLY A 44 -0.58 14.47 -1.32
CA GLY A 44 0.27 13.64 -0.48
C GLY A 44 1.11 12.62 -1.25
N LEU A 45 2.30 12.33 -0.70
CA LEU A 45 3.15 11.22 -1.10
C LEU A 45 3.00 10.08 -0.09
N TYR A 46 2.74 8.88 -0.60
CA TYR A 46 2.48 7.68 0.19
C TYR A 46 3.56 6.63 -0.07
N HIS A 47 4.18 6.15 1.00
CA HIS A 47 5.08 5.01 0.98
C HIS A 47 4.30 3.76 1.37
N ILE A 48 3.94 2.94 0.39
CA ILE A 48 3.15 1.72 0.61
C ILE A 48 4.09 0.53 0.70
N HIS A 49 3.84 -0.36 1.66
CA HIS A 49 4.50 -1.63 1.80
C HIS A 49 3.48 -2.76 1.90
N GLN A 50 3.63 -3.74 1.02
CA GLN A 50 2.90 -5.01 1.05
C GLN A 50 3.96 -6.11 1.10
N PRO A 51 4.17 -6.77 2.26
CA PRO A 51 5.10 -7.87 2.37
C PRO A 51 4.71 -9.01 1.42
N SER A 52 5.72 -9.65 0.82
CA SER A 52 5.49 -10.71 -0.17
C SER A 52 4.78 -11.92 0.45
N GLY A 53 3.75 -12.42 -0.24
CA GLY A 53 2.98 -13.59 0.22
C GLY A 53 2.01 -13.31 1.38
N THR A 54 1.75 -12.04 1.68
CA THR A 54 0.90 -11.63 2.81
C THR A 54 -0.29 -10.77 2.34
N SER A 55 -1.35 -10.69 3.14
CA SER A 55 -2.48 -9.79 2.84
C SER A 55 -2.23 -8.38 3.35
N GLU A 56 -1.29 -8.21 4.27
CA GLU A 56 -1.05 -6.98 4.98
C GLU A 56 -0.59 -5.86 4.03
N VAL A 57 -1.17 -4.68 4.23
CA VAL A 57 -0.81 -3.44 3.55
C VAL A 57 -0.58 -2.37 4.62
N PHE A 58 0.60 -1.78 4.57
CA PHE A 58 1.00 -0.67 5.42
C PHE A 58 1.26 0.55 4.56
N TRP A 59 1.02 1.74 5.10
CA TRP A 59 1.62 2.93 4.52
C TRP A 59 2.04 3.97 5.54
N LEU A 60 2.91 4.87 5.06
CA LEU A 60 3.12 6.21 5.59
C LEU A 60 2.69 7.21 4.52
N GLY A 61 1.70 8.06 4.83
CA GLY A 61 1.22 9.16 4.00
C GLY A 61 1.72 10.50 4.52
N LEU A 62 2.28 11.34 3.65
CA LEU A 62 2.88 12.62 3.98
C LEU A 62 2.29 13.69 3.05
N SER A 63 1.68 14.74 3.61
CA SER A 63 1.18 15.88 2.82
C SER A 63 2.32 16.63 2.11
N ASP A 64 1.94 17.58 1.25
CA ASP A 64 2.87 18.55 0.65
C ASP A 64 4.00 17.87 -0.14
N GLY A 65 3.66 16.85 -0.92
CA GLY A 65 4.60 16.11 -1.76
C GLY A 65 5.63 15.27 -1.00
N GLY A 66 5.39 14.98 0.29
CA GLY A 66 6.29 14.16 1.11
C GLY A 66 6.90 14.88 2.32
N LEU A 67 6.49 16.12 2.60
CA LEU A 67 7.00 16.88 3.75
C LEU A 67 6.23 16.61 5.04
N GLY A 68 4.94 16.27 4.94
CA GLY A 68 4.10 15.96 6.10
C GLY A 68 3.64 17.16 6.92
N THR A 69 3.77 18.39 6.39
CA THR A 69 3.55 19.65 7.11
C THR A 69 2.10 19.94 7.50
N THR A 70 1.14 19.38 6.77
CA THR A 70 -0.30 19.52 7.04
C THR A 70 -0.83 18.28 7.75
N PHE A 71 -0.65 17.11 7.13
CA PHE A 71 -0.98 15.81 7.71
C PHE A 71 0.17 14.84 7.50
N THR A 72 0.33 13.93 8.46
CA THR A 72 1.11 12.71 8.27
C THR A 72 0.30 11.58 8.87
N ASN A 73 0.01 10.54 8.11
CA ASN A 73 -0.77 9.41 8.59
C ASN A 73 -0.06 8.07 8.37
N ILE A 74 -0.42 7.12 9.21
CA ILE A 74 -0.12 5.70 9.02
C ILE A 74 -1.41 4.97 8.66
N PHE A 75 -1.27 3.87 7.92
CA PHE A 75 -2.36 2.93 7.66
C PHE A 75 -1.89 1.51 7.89
N VAL A 76 -2.82 0.69 8.39
CA VAL A 76 -2.70 -0.75 8.49
C VAL A 76 -4.00 -1.36 8.00
N GLY A 77 -3.91 -2.32 7.09
CA GLY A 77 -5.05 -3.05 6.56
C GLY A 77 -4.66 -4.29 5.79
N ASP A 78 -5.66 -4.88 5.13
CA ASP A 78 -5.50 -6.12 4.39
C ASP A 78 -6.09 -6.00 2.99
N ILE A 79 -5.37 -6.51 2.00
CA ILE A 79 -5.86 -6.76 0.66
C ILE A 79 -6.62 -8.09 0.61
N ARG A 80 -7.80 -8.06 0.00
CA ARG A 80 -8.74 -9.18 -0.09
C ARG A 80 -8.91 -9.63 -1.55
N PRO A 81 -9.43 -10.85 -1.80
CA PRO A 81 -9.81 -11.28 -3.15
C PRO A 81 -10.71 -10.28 -3.86
N GLY A 82 -10.57 -10.17 -5.18
CA GLY A 82 -11.27 -9.14 -5.99
C GLY A 82 -10.70 -7.73 -5.81
N GLY A 83 -9.72 -7.58 -4.92
CA GLY A 83 -8.85 -6.45 -4.98
C GLY A 83 -9.13 -5.28 -4.07
N ILE A 84 -9.81 -5.61 -2.98
CA ILE A 84 -10.29 -4.65 -2.01
C ILE A 84 -9.30 -4.59 -0.87
N ILE A 85 -8.79 -3.39 -0.60
CA ILE A 85 -8.02 -3.11 0.62
C ILE A 85 -8.99 -2.55 1.66
N VAL A 86 -8.96 -3.09 2.88
CA VAL A 86 -9.72 -2.55 4.02
C VAL A 86 -8.77 -2.35 5.18
N GLY A 87 -8.81 -1.19 5.82
CA GLY A 87 -7.98 -0.95 7.00
C GLY A 87 -8.32 0.33 7.72
N ARG A 88 -7.48 0.66 8.69
CA ARG A 88 -7.59 1.85 9.54
C ARG A 88 -6.42 2.76 9.27
N TRP A 89 -6.66 4.05 9.36
CA TRP A 89 -5.64 5.08 9.29
C TRP A 89 -5.74 6.03 10.47
N GLY A 90 -4.64 6.71 10.77
CA GLY A 90 -4.60 7.78 11.76
C GLY A 90 -3.44 8.72 11.51
N ASP A 91 -3.68 10.01 11.73
CA ASP A 91 -2.66 11.04 11.72
C ASP A 91 -1.77 10.94 12.97
N ILE A 92 -0.50 11.32 12.81
CA ILE A 92 0.54 11.33 13.85
C ILE A 92 1.14 12.74 13.96
N PRO A 93 1.81 13.10 15.09
CA PRO A 93 2.23 14.47 15.40
C PRO A 93 3.47 14.96 14.61
N ILE A 94 3.34 14.97 13.29
CA ILE A 94 4.23 15.68 12.35
C ILE A 94 3.45 16.82 11.68
N GLY A 95 2.19 16.57 11.31
CA GLY A 95 1.22 17.58 10.90
C GLY A 95 0.24 17.94 12.02
N ASN A 96 -0.81 18.71 11.72
CA ASN A 96 -1.75 19.27 12.71
C ASN A 96 -3.18 18.70 12.64
N VAL A 97 -3.53 17.90 11.62
CA VAL A 97 -4.92 17.46 11.37
C VAL A 97 -5.45 16.45 12.42
N MET A 98 -4.62 15.54 12.92
CA MET A 98 -4.92 14.62 14.04
C MET A 98 -6.21 13.78 13.88
N GLN A 99 -6.63 13.50 12.65
CA GLN A 99 -7.81 12.70 12.34
C GLN A 99 -7.48 11.21 12.24
N HIS A 100 -8.51 10.37 12.26
CA HIS A 100 -8.38 8.93 12.06
C HIS A 100 -9.67 8.33 11.52
N GLY A 101 -9.59 7.15 10.92
CA GLY A 101 -10.76 6.50 10.37
C GLY A 101 -10.48 5.17 9.71
N ILE A 102 -11.39 4.79 8.82
CA ILE A 102 -11.38 3.55 8.05
C ILE A 102 -11.33 3.94 6.56
N LEU A 103 -10.55 3.16 5.81
CA LEU A 103 -10.52 3.22 4.36
C LEU A 103 -10.92 1.88 3.78
N ARG A 104 -11.68 1.96 2.68
CA ARG A 104 -11.89 0.84 1.77
C ARG A 104 -11.45 1.29 0.38
N LEU A 105 -10.46 0.63 -0.19
CA LEU A 105 -9.86 0.97 -1.48
C LEU A 105 -10.06 -0.18 -2.48
N GLN A 106 -10.19 0.16 -3.75
CA GLN A 106 -10.07 -0.75 -4.87
C GLN A 106 -8.68 -0.56 -5.47
N VAL A 107 -7.96 -1.66 -5.69
CA VAL A 107 -6.77 -1.61 -6.55
C VAL A 107 -7.23 -1.76 -8.00
N GLU A 108 -6.69 -0.92 -8.85
CA GLU A 108 -7.00 -0.80 -10.27
C GLU A 108 -5.70 -0.82 -11.10
N ASN A 109 -5.85 -0.86 -12.43
CA ASN A 109 -4.75 -0.74 -13.37
C ASN A 109 -3.58 -1.71 -13.07
N ASN A 110 -3.89 -2.99 -12.84
CA ASN A 110 -2.91 -4.04 -12.55
C ASN A 110 -1.95 -3.71 -11.37
N GLY A 111 -2.44 -3.03 -10.33
CA GLY A 111 -1.61 -2.65 -9.18
C GLY A 111 -0.85 -1.32 -9.35
N ARG A 112 -1.21 -0.50 -10.34
CA ARG A 112 -0.63 0.85 -10.54
C ARG A 112 -1.53 1.99 -10.08
N GLN A 113 -2.79 1.71 -9.72
CA GLN A 113 -3.72 2.71 -9.18
C GLN A 113 -4.47 2.15 -7.97
N LEU A 114 -4.73 2.98 -6.96
CA LEU A 114 -5.72 2.73 -5.90
C LEU A 114 -6.83 3.77 -6.01
N ARG A 115 -8.08 3.36 -5.79
CA ARG A 115 -9.25 4.23 -5.73
C ARG A 115 -9.97 4.05 -4.41
N ALA A 116 -10.29 5.14 -3.72
CA ALA A 116 -11.12 5.08 -2.53
C ALA A 116 -12.57 4.72 -2.90
N LEU A 117 -13.10 3.69 -2.24
CA LEU A 117 -14.51 3.30 -2.28
C LEU A 117 -15.27 3.84 -1.07
N GLN A 118 -14.61 3.90 0.09
CA GLN A 118 -15.18 4.44 1.32
C GLN A 118 -14.10 5.12 2.15
N LYS A 119 -14.46 6.25 2.76
CA LYS A 119 -13.60 7.03 3.65
C LYS A 119 -14.41 7.48 4.86
N THR A 120 -13.85 7.34 6.05
CA THR A 120 -14.37 7.96 7.27
C THR A 120 -13.31 8.85 7.90
N GLY A 121 -13.72 9.70 8.85
CA GLY A 121 -12.80 10.52 9.63
C GLY A 121 -12.25 11.75 8.93
N GLY A 122 -12.70 12.08 7.71
CA GLY A 122 -12.27 13.28 6.97
C GLY A 122 -11.14 13.07 5.97
N PHE A 123 -10.78 11.82 5.65
CA PHE A 123 -9.66 11.52 4.76
C PHE A 123 -9.77 12.19 3.37
N GLY A 124 -8.74 12.96 2.99
CA GLY A 124 -8.71 13.77 1.78
C GLY A 124 -8.58 12.96 0.49
N GLY A 125 -7.55 12.11 0.39
CA GLY A 125 -7.20 11.37 -0.82
C GLY A 125 -8.28 10.43 -1.35
N SER A 126 -8.33 10.27 -2.67
CA SER A 126 -9.29 9.41 -3.36
C SER A 126 -8.66 8.57 -4.47
N ILE A 127 -7.58 9.03 -5.09
CA ILE A 127 -6.86 8.31 -6.15
C ILE A 127 -5.37 8.32 -5.84
N TRP A 128 -4.74 7.15 -5.81
CA TRP A 128 -3.30 7.00 -5.68
C TRP A 128 -2.74 6.41 -6.97
N THR A 129 -1.67 6.98 -7.49
CA THR A 129 -0.97 6.48 -8.67
C THR A 129 0.46 6.12 -8.30
N LYS A 130 0.86 4.89 -8.62
CA LYS A 130 2.22 4.40 -8.36
C LYS A 130 3.21 5.16 -9.23
N GLN A 131 4.33 5.60 -8.65
CA GLN A 131 5.46 6.17 -9.38
C GLN A 131 6.21 5.05 -10.11
#